data_AF-A0A343J8P5-F1
#
_entry.id   AF-A0A343J8P5-F1
#
_cell.length_a   1.000
_cell.length_b   1.000
_cell.length_c   1.000
_cell.angle_alpha   90.00
_cell.angle_beta   90.00
_cell.angle_gamma   90.00
#
_symmetry.space_group_name_H-M   'P 1'
#
loop_
_entity.id
_entity.type
_entity.pdbx_description
1 polymer ?
#
loop_
_entity_poly.entity_id
_entity_poly.type
_entity_poly.pdbx_seq_one_letter_code
_entity_poly.pdbx_strand_id
1 'polypeptide(L)'
;MMYVVFLLGVCSVLGFVGVAANPSPLFGAIGLVLAAVGGCGVLLGFGGSFVSLVLFLIYLGGMLVVFAYSVALSAESYLETWGDYSVLYYVVGLFFMALMGVGVFGERAFLSGWGALGEDS
;
A
#
# COMPACT_ATOMS: atom_id res chain seq x y z
N MET A 1 -13.00 11.36 15.52
CA MET A 1 -12.43 10.05 15.13
C MET A 1 -12.44 9.80 13.63
N MET A 2 -13.55 10.04 12.92
CA MET A 2 -13.62 9.82 11.46
C MET A 2 -12.49 10.50 10.66
N TYR A 3 -12.14 11.76 10.96
CA TYR A 3 -11.05 12.46 10.26
C TYR A 3 -9.67 11.84 10.48
N VAL A 4 -9.42 11.29 11.67
CA VAL A 4 -8.14 10.64 12.01
C VAL A 4 -8.03 9.31 11.25
N VAL A 5 -9.10 8.51 11.25
CA VAL A 5 -9.16 7.26 10.48
C VAL A 5 -9.02 7.53 8.97
N PHE A 6 -9.65 8.60 8.47
CA PHE A 6 -9.50 9.03 7.08
C PHE A 6 -8.06 9.43 6.75
N LEU A 7 -7.41 10.25 7.58
CA LEU A 7 -6.00 10.62 7.40
C LEU A 7 -5.08 9.40 7.43
N LEU A 8 -5.31 8.46 8.35
CA LEU A 8 -4.55 7.21 8.43
C LEU A 8 -4.77 6.35 7.18
N GLY A 9 -6.00 6.30 6.65
CA GLY A 9 -6.31 5.65 5.38
C GLY A 9 -5.58 6.28 4.20
N VAL A 10 -5.56 7.60 4.10
CA VAL A 10 -4.79 8.32 3.06
C VAL A 10 -3.30 8.02 3.20
N CYS A 11 -2.76 8.03 4.42
CA CYS A 11 -1.37 7.68 4.70
C CYS A 11 -1.05 6.25 4.24
N SER A 12 -1.95 5.29 4.48
CA SER A 12 -1.80 3.91 3.99
C SER A 12 -1.72 3.84 2.47
N VAL A 13 -2.62 4.53 1.78
CA VAL A 13 -2.65 4.55 0.30
C VAL A 13 -1.37 5.16 -0.25
N LEU A 14 -0.89 6.27 0.32
CA LEU A 14 0.38 6.88 -0.06
C LEU A 14 1.56 5.91 0.16
N GLY A 15 1.56 5.16 1.25
CA GLY A 15 2.53 4.09 1.50
C GLY A 15 2.52 3.03 0.40
N PHE A 16 1.35 2.51 0.03
CA PHE A 16 1.23 1.52 -1.06
C PHE A 16 1.65 2.07 -2.42
N VAL A 17 1.32 3.32 -2.73
CA VAL A 17 1.79 3.97 -3.97
C VAL A 17 3.32 4.07 -3.98
N GLY A 18 3.93 4.42 -2.85
CA GLY A 18 5.39 4.44 -2.70
C GLY A 18 6.04 3.07 -2.92
N VAL A 19 5.41 1.98 -2.46
CA VAL A 19 5.86 0.62 -2.72
C VAL A 19 5.70 0.26 -4.20
N ALA A 20 4.57 0.60 -4.81
CA ALA A 20 4.27 0.25 -6.20
C ALA A 20 5.11 1.01 -7.23
N ALA A 21 5.52 2.25 -6.89
CA ALA A 21 6.39 3.05 -7.75
C ALA A 21 7.79 2.43 -7.94
N ASN A 22 8.22 1.53 -7.05
CA ASN A 22 9.46 0.76 -7.12
C ASN A 22 10.72 1.52 -7.60
N PRO A 23 11.06 2.71 -7.08
CA PRO A 23 12.29 3.40 -7.47
C PRO A 23 13.55 2.68 -6.96
N SER A 24 13.51 2.13 -5.74
CA SER A 24 14.51 1.20 -5.23
C SER A 24 13.96 0.41 -4.03
N PRO A 25 14.56 -0.75 -3.69
CA PRO A 25 14.08 -1.60 -2.60
C PRO A 25 14.09 -0.91 -1.22
N LEU A 26 15.03 0.00 -0.96
CA LEU A 26 15.09 0.76 0.30
C LEU A 26 13.87 1.67 0.46
N PHE A 27 13.49 2.36 -0.60
CA PHE A 27 12.33 3.23 -0.60
C PHE A 27 11.02 2.44 -0.50
N GLY A 28 10.97 1.24 -1.08
CA GLY A 28 9.89 0.29 -0.86
C GLY A 28 9.72 -0.08 0.61
N ALA A 29 10.82 -0.28 1.35
CA ALA A 29 10.75 -0.59 2.79
C ALA A 29 10.10 0.55 3.58
N ILE A 30 10.49 1.79 3.28
CA ILE A 30 9.96 2.99 3.95
C ILE A 30 8.46 3.17 3.63
N GLY A 31 8.07 2.93 2.38
CA GLY A 31 6.66 2.92 1.97
C GLY A 31 5.83 1.84 2.68
N LEU A 32 6.39 0.64 2.86
CA LEU A 32 5.77 -0.46 3.61
C LEU A 32 5.56 -0.11 5.09
N VAL A 33 6.52 0.56 5.74
CA VAL A 33 6.34 1.04 7.13
C VAL A 33 5.14 1.97 7.22
N LEU A 34 5.08 2.98 6.34
CA LEU A 34 3.98 3.95 6.29
C LEU A 34 2.63 3.25 6.06
N ALA A 35 2.57 2.32 5.10
CA ALA A 35 1.37 1.55 4.81
C ALA A 35 0.90 0.72 6.02
N ALA A 36 1.82 0.03 6.69
CA ALA A 36 1.50 -0.81 7.85
C ALA A 36 1.04 0.02 9.06
N VAL A 37 1.71 1.14 9.36
CA VAL A 37 1.32 2.04 10.46
C VAL A 37 -0.05 2.66 10.19
N GLY A 38 -0.29 3.15 8.98
CA GLY A 38 -1.60 3.68 8.59
C GLY A 38 -2.70 2.61 8.68
N GLY A 39 -2.47 1.41 8.14
CA GLY A 39 -3.45 0.32 8.11
C GLY A 39 -3.79 -0.21 9.50
N CYS A 40 -2.76 -0.38 10.35
CA CYS A 40 -2.95 -0.71 11.77
C CYS A 40 -3.71 0.40 12.50
N GLY A 41 -3.39 1.67 12.24
CA GLY A 41 -4.12 2.81 12.79
C GLY A 41 -5.61 2.83 12.42
N VAL A 42 -5.95 2.46 11.18
CA VAL A 42 -7.35 2.31 10.74
C VAL A 42 -8.05 1.19 11.50
N LEU A 43 -7.42 0.02 11.64
CA LEU A 43 -7.96 -1.12 12.41
C LEU A 43 -8.20 -0.77 13.89
N LEU A 44 -7.27 -0.02 14.50
CA LEU A 44 -7.44 0.51 15.86
C LEU A 44 -8.67 1.43 15.95
N GLY A 45 -8.90 2.25 14.94
CA GLY A 45 -10.08 3.12 14.85
C GLY A 45 -11.42 2.38 14.78
N PHE A 46 -11.44 1.15 14.27
CA PHE A 46 -12.61 0.27 14.24
C PHE A 46 -12.70 -0.70 15.44
N GLY A 47 -11.81 -0.58 16.43
CA GLY A 47 -11.81 -1.41 17.64
C GLY A 47 -11.06 -2.74 17.52
N GLY A 48 -10.41 -3.02 16.39
CA GLY A 48 -9.64 -4.24 16.13
C GLY A 48 -8.22 -4.23 16.72
N SER A 49 -8.08 -3.93 18.01
CA SER A 49 -6.76 -3.70 18.64
C SER A 49 -5.85 -4.91 18.65
N PHE A 50 -6.35 -6.09 19.00
CA PHE A 50 -5.56 -7.32 19.01
C PHE A 50 -5.05 -7.68 17.60
N VAL A 51 -5.95 -7.66 16.61
CA VAL A 51 -5.59 -7.96 15.21
C VAL A 51 -4.60 -6.95 14.67
N SER A 52 -4.77 -5.66 14.98
CA SER A 52 -3.82 -4.62 14.59
C SER A 52 -2.42 -4.86 15.18
N LEU A 53 -2.31 -5.26 16.44
CA LEU A 53 -1.01 -5.52 17.06
C LEU A 53 -0.33 -6.76 16.46
N VAL A 54 -1.08 -7.82 16.21
CA VAL A 54 -0.55 -9.03 15.56
C VAL A 54 -0.04 -8.71 14.15
N LEU A 55 -0.83 -7.99 13.34
CA LEU A 55 -0.40 -7.57 12.01
C LEU A 55 0.82 -6.66 12.06
N PHE A 56 0.84 -5.69 12.97
CA PHE A 56 1.98 -4.81 13.15
C PHE A 56 3.27 -5.59 13.46
N LEU A 57 3.20 -6.54 14.39
CA LEU A 57 4.35 -7.35 14.79
C LEU A 57 4.82 -8.30 13.68
N ILE A 58 3.92 -8.93 12.92
CA ILE A 58 4.31 -9.84 11.84
C ILE A 58 4.85 -9.06 10.64
N TYR A 59 4.21 -7.95 10.23
CA TYR A 59 4.64 -7.15 9.09
C TYR A 59 5.90 -6.33 9.39
N LEU A 60 5.93 -5.56 10.49
CA LEU A 60 7.11 -4.73 10.80
C LEU A 60 8.21 -5.51 11.51
N GLY A 61 7.86 -6.43 12.40
CA GLY A 61 8.85 -7.22 13.14
C GLY A 61 9.40 -8.40 12.33
N GLY A 62 8.55 -9.08 11.57
CA GLY A 62 8.93 -10.29 10.82
C GLY A 62 9.38 -9.97 9.40
N MET A 63 8.46 -9.52 8.56
CA MET A 63 8.71 -9.40 7.12
C MET A 63 9.59 -8.21 6.76
N LEU A 64 9.44 -7.08 7.45
CA LEU A 64 10.25 -5.89 7.16
C LEU A 64 11.72 -6.06 7.54
N VAL A 65 12.02 -6.79 8.63
CA VAL A 65 13.41 -7.04 9.05
C VAL A 65 14.15 -7.90 8.01
N VAL A 66 13.52 -8.97 7.54
CA VAL A 66 14.10 -9.82 6.49
C VAL A 66 14.23 -9.03 5.19
N PHE A 67 13.22 -8.23 4.83
CA PHE A 67 13.27 -7.37 3.66
C PHE A 67 14.44 -6.36 3.74
N ALA A 68 14.56 -5.62 4.84
CA ALA A 68 15.65 -4.67 5.06
C ALA A 68 17.02 -5.34 5.03
N TYR A 69 17.14 -6.56 5.57
CA TYR A 69 18.37 -7.34 5.50
C TYR A 69 18.74 -7.72 4.06
N SER A 70 17.77 -8.16 3.25
CA SER A 70 17.97 -8.43 1.82
C SER A 70 18.35 -7.16 1.04
N VAL A 71 17.72 -6.02 1.35
CA VAL A 71 18.07 -4.73 0.74
C VAL A 71 19.50 -4.32 1.08
N ALA A 72 19.93 -4.54 2.33
CA ALA A 72 21.30 -4.26 2.73
C ALA A 72 22.32 -5.16 2.01
N LEU A 73 21.96 -6.42 1.75
CA LEU A 73 22.78 -7.36 0.97
C LEU A 73 22.81 -7.03 -0.53
N SER A 74 21.74 -6.46 -1.07
CA SER A 74 21.62 -6.04 -2.46
C SER A 74 21.98 -4.55 -2.67
N ALA A 75 22.71 -3.93 -1.74
CA ALA A 75 22.97 -2.50 -1.79
C ALA A 75 23.90 -2.15 -2.96
N GLU A 76 23.31 -1.66 -4.05
CA GLU A 76 23.99 -1.10 -5.21
C GLU A 76 24.37 0.37 -4.94
N SER A 77 25.51 0.83 -5.46
CA SER A 77 26.05 2.17 -5.19
C SER A 77 25.26 3.32 -5.83
N TYR A 78 24.33 3.02 -6.75
CA TYR A 78 23.46 4.00 -7.40
C TYR A 78 22.02 3.84 -6.89
N LEU A 79 21.66 4.66 -5.91
CA LEU A 79 20.27 4.76 -5.45
C LEU A 79 19.50 5.70 -6.38
N GLU A 80 18.59 5.18 -7.20
CA GLU A 80 17.57 6.01 -7.84
C GLU A 80 16.72 6.67 -6.75
N THR A 81 16.71 7.99 -6.73
CA THR A 81 15.99 8.78 -5.72
C THR A 81 14.60 9.15 -6.22
N TRP A 82 13.68 9.41 -5.28
CA TRP A 82 12.31 9.86 -5.59
C TRP A 82 12.25 11.15 -6.44
N GLY A 83 13.35 11.91 -6.50
CA GLY A 83 13.43 13.14 -7.28
C GLY A 83 13.74 12.94 -8.76
N ASP A 84 13.96 11.71 -9.22
CA ASP A 84 14.21 11.45 -10.64
C ASP A 84 12.90 11.52 -11.45
N TYR A 85 12.95 12.18 -12.60
CA TYR A 85 11.81 12.36 -13.49
C TYR A 85 11.24 11.01 -13.96
N SER A 86 12.07 9.97 -14.01
CA SER A 86 11.68 8.59 -14.30
C SER A 86 10.62 8.06 -13.32
N VAL A 87 10.75 8.36 -12.02
CA VAL A 87 9.81 7.89 -10.97
C VAL A 87 8.44 8.54 -11.13
N LEU A 88 8.39 9.81 -11.56
CA LEU A 88 7.14 10.50 -11.87
C LEU A 88 6.36 9.81 -12.98
N TYR A 89 7.03 9.33 -14.04
CA TYR A 89 6.36 8.57 -15.10
C TYR A 89 5.75 7.27 -14.58
N TYR A 90 6.45 6.53 -13.70
CA TYR A 90 5.90 5.32 -13.08
C TYR A 90 4.67 5.60 -12.22
N VAL A 91 4.70 6.66 -11.40
CA VAL A 91 3.55 7.03 -10.55
C VAL A 91 2.36 7.45 -11.40
N VAL A 92 2.57 8.26 -12.44
CA VAL A 92 1.51 8.68 -13.37
C VAL A 92 0.93 7.48 -14.14
N GLY A 93 1.79 6.57 -14.60
CA GLY A 93 1.38 5.33 -15.25
C GLY A 93 0.55 4.43 -14.35
N LEU A 94 0.96 4.29 -13.08
CA LEU A 94 0.22 3.54 -12.06
C LEU A 94 -1.16 4.15 -11.81
N PHE A 95 -1.23 5.48 -11.72
CA PHE A 95 -2.50 6.19 -11.52
C PHE A 95 -3.44 6.01 -12.71
N PHE A 96 -2.91 6.10 -13.94
CA PHE A 96 -3.69 5.88 -15.15
C PHE A 96 -4.18 4.42 -15.27
N MET A 97 -3.33 3.44 -14.94
CA MET A 97 -3.72 2.03 -14.86
C MET A 97 -4.80 1.78 -13.80
N ALA A 98 -4.67 2.38 -12.61
CA ALA A 98 -5.67 2.27 -11.56
C ALA A 98 -7.02 2.87 -12.00
N LEU A 99 -7.01 4.05 -12.65
CA LEU A 99 -8.21 4.68 -13.18
C LEU A 99 -8.87 3.85 -14.29
N MET A 100 -8.08 3.29 -15.22
CA MET A 100 -8.57 2.38 -16.25
C MET A 100 -9.15 1.10 -15.64
N GLY A 101 -8.48 0.52 -14.64
CA GLY A 101 -8.96 -0.66 -13.92
C GLY A 101 -10.29 -0.40 -13.23
N VAL A 102 -10.43 0.73 -12.53
CA VAL A 102 -11.70 1.14 -11.92
C VAL A 102 -12.76 1.48 -12.98
N GLY A 103 -12.41 2.07 -14.11
CA GLY A 103 -13.36 2.37 -15.19
C GLY A 103 -13.91 1.10 -15.86
N VAL A 104 -13.07 0.08 -16.05
CA VAL A 104 -13.43 -1.17 -16.74
C VAL A 104 -14.08 -2.18 -15.81
N PHE A 105 -13.55 -2.33 -14.59
CA PHE A 105 -14.04 -3.30 -13.61
C PHE A 105 -14.90 -2.70 -12.51
N GLY A 106 -14.87 -1.39 -12.29
CA GLY A 106 -15.47 -0.77 -11.10
C GLY A 106 -16.97 -0.99 -11.03
N GLU A 107 -17.71 -0.83 -12.13
CA GLU A 107 -19.16 -1.06 -12.12
C GLU A 107 -19.48 -2.55 -11.92
N ARG A 108 -18.77 -3.45 -12.59
CA ARG A 108 -19.01 -4.90 -12.49
C ARG A 108 -18.59 -5.50 -11.13
N ALA A 109 -17.45 -5.06 -10.60
CA ALA A 109 -16.91 -5.52 -9.32
C ALA A 109 -17.64 -4.91 -8.11
N PHE A 110 -18.12 -3.66 -8.23
CA PHE A 110 -18.95 -3.04 -7.20
C PHE A 110 -20.34 -3.71 -7.13
N LEU A 111 -20.94 -4.02 -8.28
CA LEU A 111 -22.22 -4.74 -8.33
C LEU A 111 -22.12 -6.21 -7.92
N SER A 112 -21.03 -6.92 -8.26
CA SER A 112 -20.80 -8.30 -7.84
C SER A 112 -20.39 -8.42 -6.38
N GLY A 113 -19.59 -7.48 -5.86
CA GLY A 113 -19.17 -7.44 -4.45
C GLY A 113 -20.32 -7.18 -3.47
N TRP A 114 -21.43 -6.63 -3.93
CA TRP A 114 -22.68 -6.47 -3.19
C TRP A 114 -23.70 -7.59 -3.42
N GLY A 115 -23.37 -8.61 -4.23
CA GLY A 115 -24.29 -9.70 -4.56
C GLY A 115 -25.54 -9.25 -5.33
N ALA A 116 -25.48 -8.11 -6.02
CA ALA A 116 -26.61 -7.57 -6.79
C ALA A 116 -26.70 -8.17 -8.21
N LEU A 117 -25.60 -8.76 -8.69
CA LEU A 117 -25.60 -9.66 -9.84
C LEU A 117 -25.88 -11.07 -9.32
N GLY A 118 -27.16 -11.43 -9.25
CA GLY A 118 -27.59 -12.82 -9.16
C GLY A 118 -27.10 -13.56 -10.40
N GLU A 119 -25.95 -14.21 -10.30
CA GLU A 119 -25.56 -15.28 -11.22
C GLU A 119 -26.29 -16.56 -10.79
N ASP A 120 -27.60 -16.54 -11.00
CA ASP A 120 -28.45 -17.72 -10.99
C ASP A 120 -28.70 -18.13 -12.45
N SER A 121 -27.76 -18.92 -12.99
CA SER A 121 -28.01 -19.97 -14.00
C SER A 121 -26.78 -20.86 -14.19
#